data_AF-A0A8T4DZS6-F1
#
_entry.id   AF-A0A8T4DZS6-F1
#
_cell.length_a   1.000
_cell.length_b   1.000
_cell.length_c   1.000
_cell.angle_alpha   90.00
_cell.angle_beta   90.00
_cell.angle_gamma   90.00
#
_symmetry.space_group_name_H-M   'P 1'
#
loop_
_entity.id
_entity.type
_entity.pdbx_description
1 polymer ?
#
loop_
_entity_poly.entity_id
_entity_poly.type
_entity_poly.pdbx_seq_one_letter_code
_entity_poly.pdbx_strand_id
1 'polypeptide(L)'
;MQKNNETIVYSKKPGFDTGKYLEAQSKEILSRVKKFDKRLYLEFGGKLCYDHHASRVLPGYLPDTKVMLFRKMSREMEIIYCVSAKDIQRGKVRGDSGLPYDQQTLKDIGDLRDKGLQVSCVAMTLYNGESLADRFRKYLENLGIMVYVFTEIKGYPNDIEMVASDRGYGSQPHIKIEKPLVVVTGAGGGSGKMSLCLSQIYHDHKKGLKSGFSKFETFPIWNLPIDHPVNTAYEASTADLGDCNMIDPFHLNEYGISSVNYNRDVENFELMINILERILGENETIPHKSPTDMGVNKAREGITDDEICRNAGKQEIIRRYFRYKKELMVGIESKETIERMDEIMKKSKLKPEDRRVVIPARNASADAKSGGKGNKGIFCGAAIELPDGRIVTGKNSPLLHASSSALINAIKNLAQIPDEIDLIDRNVLGNIDSLKTKTLGMKSESLNVDEVLIALSVSCSVNPTVRNAMDKIRELKGCEMHVTHMLTNGDESGLRKIGLNVTTDAIPTIKYALSG
;
A
#
# COMPACT_ATOMS: atom_id res chain seq x y z
N MET A 1 10.80 34.32 1.00
CA MET A 1 11.75 33.24 0.65
C MET A 1 10.97 31.94 0.52
N GLN A 2 10.51 31.63 -0.70
CA GLN A 2 9.91 30.33 -1.03
C GLN A 2 11.02 29.29 -1.00
N LYS A 3 10.98 28.35 -0.04
CA LYS A 3 11.80 27.15 -0.10
C LYS A 3 11.13 26.20 -1.10
N ASN A 4 11.73 26.06 -2.27
CA ASN A 4 11.49 24.95 -3.17
C ASN A 4 11.71 23.65 -2.39
N ASN A 5 10.62 22.94 -2.07
CA ASN A 5 10.69 21.52 -1.73
C ASN A 5 10.94 20.75 -3.04
N GLU A 6 12.15 20.85 -3.58
CA GLU A 6 12.64 19.91 -4.56
C GLU A 6 12.69 18.54 -3.89
N THR A 7 11.71 17.71 -4.23
CA THR A 7 11.74 16.30 -3.87
C THR A 7 12.88 15.71 -4.69
N ILE A 8 14.03 15.49 -4.06
CA ILE A 8 15.16 14.82 -4.70
C ILE A 8 14.71 13.38 -4.99
N VAL A 9 14.19 13.15 -6.20
CA VAL A 9 13.93 11.83 -6.77
C VAL A 9 15.23 11.41 -7.41
N TYR A 10 16.07 10.67 -6.68
CA TYR A 10 17.29 10.12 -7.24
C TYR A 10 16.93 9.18 -8.41
N SER A 11 17.60 9.46 -9.54
CA SER A 11 17.23 9.03 -10.88
C SER A 11 17.49 7.55 -11.13
N LYS A 12 16.52 6.69 -10.78
CA LYS A 12 16.21 5.55 -11.66
C LYS A 12 15.37 6.12 -12.80
N LYS A 13 15.79 5.91 -14.05
CA LYS A 13 15.05 6.32 -15.25
C LYS A 13 13.57 5.90 -15.05
N PRO A 14 12.59 6.81 -15.18
CA PRO A 14 11.20 6.44 -14.98
C PRO A 14 10.77 5.47 -16.09
N GLY A 15 10.05 4.43 -15.72
CA GLY A 15 9.33 3.56 -16.65
C GLY A 15 7.88 3.98 -16.86
N PHE A 16 7.41 4.98 -16.09
CA PHE A 16 6.05 5.46 -16.08
C PHE A 16 5.97 6.99 -16.14
N ASP A 17 5.13 7.50 -17.02
CA ASP A 17 4.78 8.91 -17.15
C ASP A 17 3.40 9.18 -16.51
N THR A 18 3.45 9.80 -15.32
CA THR A 18 2.24 10.19 -14.59
C THR A 18 1.39 11.20 -15.36
N GLY A 19 1.98 12.09 -16.16
CA GLY A 19 1.26 13.08 -16.96
C GLY A 19 0.37 12.41 -18.00
N LYS A 20 0.95 11.53 -18.82
CA LYS A 20 0.22 10.75 -19.84
C LYS A 20 -0.90 9.91 -19.24
N TYR A 21 -0.61 9.23 -18.13
CA TYR A 21 -1.63 8.47 -17.42
C TYR A 21 -2.80 9.35 -16.97
N LEU A 22 -2.53 10.50 -16.34
CA LEU A 22 -3.57 11.39 -15.85
C LEU A 22 -4.47 11.92 -16.98
N GLU A 23 -3.88 12.23 -18.14
CA GLU A 23 -4.64 12.66 -19.33
C GLU A 23 -5.54 11.54 -19.86
N ALA A 24 -5.00 10.34 -20.08
CA ALA A 24 -5.78 9.21 -20.57
C ALA A 24 -6.88 8.79 -19.57
N GLN A 25 -6.55 8.73 -18.28
CA GLN A 25 -7.44 8.29 -17.23
C GLN A 25 -8.59 9.26 -16.97
N SER A 26 -8.32 10.57 -16.96
CA SER A 26 -9.37 11.58 -16.82
C SER A 26 -10.30 11.59 -18.03
N LYS A 27 -9.75 11.47 -19.24
CA LYS A 27 -10.54 11.35 -20.47
C LYS A 27 -11.48 10.14 -20.45
N GLU A 28 -10.99 8.97 -20.02
CA GLU A 28 -11.83 7.76 -19.90
C GLU A 28 -12.97 7.96 -18.90
N ILE A 29 -12.69 8.47 -17.69
CA ILE A 29 -13.71 8.69 -16.66
C ILE A 29 -14.78 9.68 -17.15
N LEU A 30 -14.36 10.82 -17.72
CA LEU A 30 -15.31 11.82 -18.23
C LEU A 30 -16.10 11.30 -19.44
N SER A 31 -15.49 10.48 -20.29
CA SER A 31 -16.20 9.78 -21.37
C SER A 31 -17.26 8.84 -20.81
N ARG A 32 -16.93 8.10 -19.75
CA ARG A 32 -17.87 7.20 -19.06
C ARG A 32 -19.05 7.96 -18.47
N VAL A 33 -18.82 9.09 -17.80
CA VAL A 33 -19.88 9.97 -17.26
C VAL A 33 -20.85 10.40 -18.37
N LYS A 34 -20.34 10.74 -19.55
CA LYS A 34 -21.16 11.15 -20.70
C LYS A 34 -22.02 10.02 -21.27
N LYS A 35 -21.55 8.77 -21.23
CA LYS A 35 -22.31 7.60 -21.71
C LYS A 35 -23.58 7.34 -20.88
N PHE A 36 -23.59 7.73 -19.61
CA PHE A 36 -24.71 7.50 -18.68
C PHE A 36 -25.57 8.76 -18.44
N ASP A 37 -25.64 9.64 -19.44
CA ASP A 37 -26.49 10.84 -19.42
C ASP A 37 -26.37 11.68 -18.13
N LYS A 38 -25.10 11.90 -17.73
CA LYS A 38 -24.62 12.79 -16.63
C LYS A 38 -24.67 12.23 -15.21
N ARG A 39 -24.82 10.93 -14.95
CA ARG A 39 -24.52 10.39 -13.61
C ARG A 39 -23.76 9.07 -13.63
N LEU A 40 -22.62 9.04 -12.94
CA LEU A 40 -21.77 7.86 -12.77
C LEU A 40 -21.40 7.66 -11.30
N TYR A 41 -21.79 6.53 -10.74
CA TYR A 41 -21.25 6.02 -9.49
C TYR A 41 -20.00 5.20 -9.79
N LEU A 42 -18.85 5.75 -9.41
CA LEU A 42 -17.53 5.15 -9.60
C LEU A 42 -17.08 4.50 -8.29
N GLU A 43 -17.18 3.17 -8.18
CA GLU A 43 -16.59 2.45 -7.06
C GLU A 43 -15.07 2.54 -7.14
N PHE A 44 -14.45 3.02 -6.07
CA PHE A 44 -13.00 3.13 -5.97
C PHE A 44 -12.42 2.00 -5.14
N GLY A 45 -11.67 1.10 -5.78
CA GLY A 45 -10.91 0.03 -5.15
C GLY A 45 -9.52 0.50 -4.68
N GLY A 46 -9.13 0.10 -3.47
CA GLY A 46 -7.84 0.40 -2.89
C GLY A 46 -7.72 1.80 -2.27
N LYS A 47 -6.48 2.27 -2.07
CA LYS A 47 -6.19 3.54 -1.39
C LYS A 47 -6.26 4.71 -2.36
N LEU A 48 -6.92 5.79 -1.95
CA LEU A 48 -7.01 7.03 -2.73
C LEU A 48 -5.76 7.92 -2.53
N CYS A 49 -5.21 7.89 -1.32
CA CYS A 49 -3.96 8.56 -0.94
C CYS A 49 -2.81 7.54 -0.79
N TYR A 50 -1.58 7.98 -1.07
CA TYR A 50 -0.36 7.25 -0.74
C TYR A 50 -0.27 5.82 -1.31
N ASP A 51 -0.49 5.66 -2.62
CA ASP A 51 -0.34 4.37 -3.31
C ASP A 51 1.15 4.02 -3.52
N HIS A 52 1.80 3.65 -2.42
CA HIS A 52 3.21 3.30 -2.44
C HIS A 52 3.49 2.00 -3.22
N HIS A 53 2.52 1.10 -3.32
CA HIS A 53 2.69 -0.11 -4.13
C HIS A 53 2.81 0.27 -5.62
N ALA A 54 1.87 1.06 -6.14
CA ALA A 54 1.94 1.57 -7.51
C ALA A 54 3.26 2.31 -7.78
N SER A 55 3.71 3.17 -6.86
CA SER A 55 4.97 3.92 -7.03
C SER A 55 6.22 3.03 -7.13
N ARG A 56 6.22 1.85 -6.49
CA ARG A 56 7.33 0.90 -6.54
C ARG A 56 7.27 -0.02 -7.75
N VAL A 57 6.06 -0.33 -8.24
CA VAL A 57 5.85 -1.23 -9.38
C VAL A 57 5.89 -0.49 -10.71
N LEU A 58 5.52 0.79 -10.73
CA LEU A 58 5.51 1.66 -11.89
C LEU A 58 6.43 2.88 -11.64
N PRO A 59 7.77 2.76 -11.83
CA PRO A 59 8.71 3.83 -11.50
C PRO A 59 8.40 5.12 -12.26
N GLY A 60 7.99 6.17 -11.54
CA GLY A 60 7.48 7.43 -12.09
C GLY A 60 6.00 7.69 -11.78
N TYR A 61 5.28 6.68 -11.28
CA TYR A 61 3.97 6.83 -10.65
C TYR A 61 4.12 7.48 -9.26
N LEU A 62 3.49 8.63 -9.05
CA LEU A 62 3.56 9.32 -7.76
C LEU A 62 2.55 8.73 -6.76
N PRO A 63 2.87 8.60 -5.45
CA PRO A 63 1.94 8.04 -4.47
C PRO A 63 0.57 8.73 -4.40
N ASP A 64 0.50 10.03 -4.74
CA ASP A 64 -0.73 10.82 -4.76
C ASP A 64 -1.34 10.98 -6.16
N THR A 65 -0.99 10.13 -7.12
CA THR A 65 -1.49 10.21 -8.51
C THR A 65 -3.02 10.18 -8.60
N LYS A 66 -3.68 9.32 -7.82
CA LYS A 66 -5.14 9.25 -7.75
C LYS A 66 -5.76 10.54 -7.21
N VAL A 67 -5.14 11.18 -6.22
CA VAL A 67 -5.56 12.49 -5.72
C VAL A 67 -5.42 13.55 -6.82
N MET A 68 -4.28 13.58 -7.51
CA MET A 68 -4.05 14.52 -8.60
C MET A 68 -5.09 14.36 -9.73
N LEU A 69 -5.43 13.11 -10.07
CA LEU A 69 -6.49 12.79 -11.01
C LEU A 69 -7.83 13.41 -10.58
N PHE A 70 -8.27 13.13 -9.36
CA PHE A 70 -9.56 13.60 -8.87
C PHE A 70 -9.61 15.11 -8.68
N ARG A 71 -8.50 15.76 -8.28
CA ARG A 71 -8.44 17.23 -8.21
C ARG A 71 -8.73 17.90 -9.55
N LYS A 72 -8.28 17.31 -10.68
CA LYS A 72 -8.59 17.82 -12.03
C LYS A 72 -10.09 17.78 -12.35
N MET A 73 -10.86 16.90 -11.69
CA MET A 73 -12.30 16.71 -11.90
C MET A 73 -13.14 17.17 -10.69
N SER A 74 -12.52 17.85 -9.72
CA SER A 74 -13.16 18.22 -8.43
C SER A 74 -14.45 19.04 -8.55
N ARG A 75 -14.56 19.85 -9.62
CA ARG A 75 -15.77 20.64 -9.92
C ARG A 75 -16.95 19.78 -10.36
N GLU A 76 -16.69 18.61 -10.93
CA GLU A 76 -17.69 17.70 -11.50
C GLU A 76 -17.91 16.45 -10.63
N MET A 77 -17.24 16.36 -9.48
CA MET A 77 -17.31 15.16 -8.63
C MET A 77 -17.65 15.39 -7.16
N GLU A 78 -18.38 14.45 -6.59
CA GLU A 78 -18.63 14.30 -5.15
C GLU A 78 -17.97 13.01 -4.64
N ILE A 79 -17.54 13.00 -3.38
CA ILE A 79 -16.93 11.83 -2.75
C ILE A 79 -17.84 11.34 -1.63
N ILE A 80 -18.23 10.07 -1.70
CA ILE A 80 -18.91 9.37 -0.61
C ILE A 80 -17.92 8.40 0.03
N TYR A 81 -17.82 8.45 1.36
CA TYR A 81 -16.92 7.58 2.11
C TYR A 81 -17.70 6.50 2.86
N CYS A 82 -17.48 5.24 2.49
CA CYS A 82 -18.14 4.09 3.10
C CYS A 82 -17.36 3.54 4.30
N VAL A 83 -18.09 3.20 5.36
CA VAL A 83 -17.55 2.48 6.52
C VAL A 83 -18.56 1.45 7.01
N SER A 84 -18.11 0.23 7.31
CA SER A 84 -18.97 -0.85 7.81
C SER A 84 -19.22 -0.70 9.30
N ALA A 85 -20.49 -0.61 9.70
CA ALA A 85 -20.91 -0.57 11.10
C ALA A 85 -20.45 -1.82 11.86
N LYS A 86 -20.55 -3.00 11.24
CA LYS A 86 -20.06 -4.27 11.79
C LYS A 86 -18.55 -4.27 12.00
N ASP A 87 -17.78 -3.71 11.07
CA ASP A 87 -16.32 -3.66 11.20
C ASP A 87 -15.88 -2.68 12.30
N ILE A 88 -16.59 -1.54 12.45
CA ILE A 88 -16.41 -0.65 13.61
C ILE A 88 -16.73 -1.40 14.91
N GLN A 89 -17.85 -2.11 14.96
CA GLN A 89 -18.29 -2.85 16.14
C GLN A 89 -17.30 -3.95 16.56
N ARG A 90 -16.63 -4.57 15.59
CA ARG A 90 -15.58 -5.58 15.80
C ARG A 90 -14.22 -4.99 16.13
N GLY A 91 -14.06 -3.66 16.04
CA GLY A 91 -12.75 -3.01 16.18
C GLY A 91 -11.77 -3.43 15.09
N LYS A 92 -12.26 -3.67 13.86
CA LYS A 92 -11.42 -4.12 12.75
C LYS A 92 -10.31 -3.10 12.48
N VAL A 93 -9.09 -3.61 12.41
CA VAL A 93 -7.88 -2.82 12.15
C VAL A 93 -7.50 -2.94 10.68
N ARG A 94 -7.12 -1.83 10.07
CA ARG A 94 -6.59 -1.81 8.71
C ARG A 94 -5.13 -2.26 8.73
N GLY A 95 -4.80 -3.34 8.02
CA GLY A 95 -3.49 -4.02 8.14
C GLY A 95 -2.27 -3.17 7.77
N ASP A 96 -2.42 -2.15 6.92
CA ASP A 96 -1.33 -1.28 6.50
C ASP A 96 -1.07 -0.11 7.47
N SER A 97 -2.12 0.53 8.00
CA SER A 97 -1.97 1.68 8.92
C SER A 97 -1.90 1.27 10.39
N GLY A 98 -2.40 0.07 10.73
CA GLY A 98 -2.58 -0.37 12.10
C GLY A 98 -3.69 0.39 12.84
N LEU A 99 -4.52 1.17 12.13
CA LEU A 99 -5.61 1.94 12.72
C LEU A 99 -6.94 1.17 12.67
N PRO A 100 -7.75 1.23 13.74
CA PRO A 100 -9.15 0.84 13.69
C PRO A 100 -9.92 1.61 12.61
N TYR A 101 -10.97 1.00 12.03
CA TYR A 101 -11.69 1.55 10.88
C TYR A 101 -12.33 2.93 11.10
N ASP A 102 -12.77 3.24 12.32
CA ASP A 102 -13.28 4.54 12.73
C ASP A 102 -12.18 5.62 12.69
N GLN A 103 -11.02 5.34 13.29
CA GLN A 103 -9.85 6.23 13.24
C GLN A 103 -9.30 6.38 11.83
N GLN A 104 -9.28 5.29 11.07
CA GLN A 104 -8.90 5.32 9.66
C GLN A 104 -9.82 6.22 8.84
N THR A 105 -11.13 6.16 9.08
CA THR A 105 -12.12 7.01 8.42
C THR A 105 -11.83 8.48 8.66
N LEU A 106 -11.57 8.87 9.91
CA LEU A 106 -11.20 10.25 10.26
C LEU A 106 -9.89 10.69 9.58
N LYS A 107 -8.89 9.80 9.57
CA LYS A 107 -7.61 10.06 8.92
C LYS A 107 -7.77 10.26 7.42
N ASP A 108 -8.51 9.37 6.74
CA ASP A 108 -8.68 9.43 5.29
C ASP A 108 -9.48 10.68 4.88
N ILE A 109 -10.53 11.05 5.64
CA ILE A 109 -11.26 12.30 5.43
C ILE A 109 -10.35 13.52 5.62
N GLY A 110 -9.52 13.51 6.68
CA GLY A 110 -8.53 14.56 6.94
C GLY A 110 -7.50 14.71 5.81
N ASP A 111 -6.88 13.59 5.40
CA ASP A 111 -5.90 13.55 4.33
C ASP A 111 -6.48 14.03 2.99
N LEU A 112 -7.73 13.67 2.68
CA LEU A 112 -8.42 14.15 1.48
C LEU A 112 -8.64 15.66 1.54
N ARG A 113 -9.13 16.16 2.68
CA ARG A 113 -9.36 17.59 2.89
C ARG A 113 -8.08 18.41 2.75
N ASP A 114 -6.99 17.96 3.36
CA ASP A 114 -5.67 18.61 3.28
C ASP A 114 -5.13 18.66 1.85
N LYS A 115 -5.54 17.68 1.01
CA LYS A 115 -5.22 17.62 -0.41
C LYS A 115 -6.24 18.34 -1.30
N GLY A 116 -7.22 19.04 -0.72
CA GLY A 116 -8.22 19.82 -1.46
C GLY A 116 -9.35 18.99 -2.06
N LEU A 117 -9.62 17.81 -1.50
CA LEU A 117 -10.75 16.95 -1.86
C LEU A 117 -11.72 16.87 -0.68
N GLN A 118 -12.97 17.28 -0.88
CA GLN A 118 -13.99 17.27 0.17
C GLN A 118 -14.84 15.99 0.07
N VAL A 119 -15.01 15.32 1.20
CA VAL A 119 -15.99 14.24 1.35
C VAL A 119 -17.37 14.85 1.59
N SER A 120 -18.33 14.52 0.73
CA SER A 120 -19.70 15.04 0.80
C SER A 120 -20.47 14.44 1.98
N CYS A 121 -20.34 13.12 2.17
CA CYS A 121 -20.95 12.41 3.29
C CYS A 121 -20.24 11.09 3.58
N VAL A 122 -20.53 10.54 4.77
CA VAL A 122 -20.15 9.19 5.16
C VAL A 122 -21.36 8.27 5.04
N ALA A 123 -21.21 7.16 4.32
CA ALA A 123 -22.19 6.08 4.27
C ALA A 123 -21.81 4.99 5.27
N MET A 124 -22.56 4.88 6.36
CA MET A 124 -22.38 3.84 7.37
C MET A 124 -23.20 2.62 6.96
N THR A 125 -22.53 1.60 6.42
CA THR A 125 -23.16 0.42 5.81
C THR A 125 -23.26 -0.76 6.76
N LEU A 126 -24.09 -1.74 6.41
CA LEU A 126 -24.29 -2.97 7.18
C LEU A 126 -24.76 -2.71 8.62
N TYR A 127 -25.51 -1.64 8.83
CA TYR A 127 -25.99 -1.25 10.14
C TYR A 127 -27.18 -2.11 10.59
N ASN A 128 -27.12 -2.60 11.82
CA ASN A 128 -28.19 -3.33 12.49
C ASN A 128 -28.22 -3.02 14.01
N GLY A 129 -27.89 -1.79 14.41
CA GLY A 129 -27.94 -1.35 15.81
C GLY A 129 -26.60 -1.41 16.56
N GLU A 130 -25.47 -1.42 15.85
CA GLU A 130 -24.14 -1.47 16.45
C GLU A 130 -23.83 -0.23 17.28
N SER A 131 -23.78 -0.39 18.61
CA SER A 131 -23.56 0.71 19.57
C SER A 131 -22.26 1.51 19.32
N LEU A 132 -21.17 0.85 18.90
CA LEU A 132 -19.92 1.54 18.58
C LEU A 132 -20.05 2.39 17.33
N ALA A 133 -20.76 1.88 16.33
CA ALA A 133 -21.04 2.60 15.09
C ALA A 133 -21.92 3.83 15.38
N ASP A 134 -22.91 3.69 16.27
CA ASP A 134 -23.77 4.80 16.71
C ASP A 134 -22.99 5.92 17.41
N ARG A 135 -22.04 5.56 18.29
CA ARG A 135 -21.14 6.55 18.92
C ARG A 135 -20.29 7.26 17.87
N PHE A 136 -19.76 6.52 16.91
CA PHE A 136 -18.95 7.08 15.84
C PHE A 136 -19.75 7.99 14.91
N ARG A 137 -21.00 7.61 14.57
CA ARG A 137 -21.94 8.45 13.81
C ARG A 137 -22.15 9.80 14.49
N LYS A 138 -22.51 9.80 15.78
CA LYS A 138 -22.69 11.05 16.55
C LYS A 138 -21.43 11.89 16.58
N TYR A 139 -20.26 11.25 16.69
CA TYR A 139 -18.98 11.95 16.63
C TYR A 139 -18.75 12.64 15.28
N LEU A 140 -19.02 11.96 14.16
CA LEU A 140 -18.93 12.55 12.82
C LEU A 140 -19.93 13.70 12.63
N GLU A 141 -21.17 13.53 13.07
CA GLU A 141 -22.22 14.57 12.99
C GLU A 141 -21.82 15.82 13.81
N ASN A 142 -21.23 15.64 14.98
CA ASN A 142 -20.70 16.74 15.80
C ASN A 142 -19.53 17.48 15.14
N LEU A 143 -18.79 16.83 14.23
CA LEU A 143 -17.76 17.47 13.40
C LEU A 143 -18.34 18.15 12.15
N GLY A 144 -19.67 18.16 11.99
CA GLY A 144 -20.34 18.69 10.81
C GLY A 144 -20.27 17.79 9.58
N ILE A 145 -19.91 16.51 9.75
CA ILE A 145 -19.87 15.53 8.65
C ILE A 145 -21.24 14.85 8.56
N MET A 146 -21.86 14.94 7.39
CA MET A 146 -23.15 14.28 7.13
C MET A 146 -22.99 12.76 7.07
N VAL A 147 -23.85 12.03 7.77
CA VAL A 147 -23.83 10.56 7.81
C VAL A 147 -25.18 9.99 7.34
N TYR A 148 -25.12 9.07 6.38
CA TYR A 148 -26.26 8.26 5.96
C TYR A 148 -26.09 6.83 6.47
N VAL A 149 -27.14 6.28 7.09
CA VAL A 149 -27.13 4.92 7.64
C VAL A 149 -27.81 3.97 6.66
N PHE A 150 -27.07 2.96 6.22
CA PHE A 150 -27.54 1.90 5.33
C PHE A 150 -27.64 0.60 6.11
N THR A 151 -28.84 0.04 6.18
CA THR A 151 -29.13 -1.18 6.92
C THR A 151 -28.67 -2.42 6.15
N GLU A 152 -28.42 -3.51 6.87
CA GLU A 152 -28.16 -4.80 6.24
C GLU A 152 -29.39 -5.29 5.46
N ILE A 153 -29.23 -5.56 4.16
CA ILE A 153 -30.30 -6.03 3.29
C ILE A 153 -30.42 -7.55 3.42
N LYS A 154 -31.60 -8.03 3.81
CA LYS A 154 -31.90 -9.47 3.91
C LYS A 154 -31.74 -10.15 2.55
N GLY A 155 -31.07 -11.30 2.53
CA GLY A 155 -30.89 -12.11 1.31
C GLY A 155 -29.80 -11.60 0.37
N TYR A 156 -29.12 -10.49 0.69
CA TYR A 156 -28.02 -9.98 -0.13
C TYR A 156 -26.80 -10.92 -0.10
N PRO A 157 -26.14 -11.18 -1.24
CA PRO A 157 -26.47 -10.67 -2.58
C PRO A 157 -27.40 -11.59 -3.40
N ASN A 158 -27.73 -12.79 -2.92
CA ASN A 158 -28.30 -13.88 -3.73
C ASN A 158 -29.79 -13.73 -4.07
N ASP A 159 -30.58 -13.10 -3.19
CA ASP A 159 -32.02 -12.89 -3.41
C ASP A 159 -32.25 -11.57 -4.19
N ILE A 160 -32.00 -11.61 -5.50
CA ILE A 160 -32.03 -10.44 -6.38
C ILE A 160 -33.39 -9.75 -6.36
N GLU A 161 -34.49 -10.52 -6.29
CA GLU A 161 -35.84 -9.99 -6.21
C GLU A 161 -36.08 -9.21 -4.92
N MET A 162 -35.62 -9.72 -3.77
CA MET A 162 -35.68 -8.97 -2.52
C MET A 162 -34.77 -7.74 -2.55
N VAL A 163 -33.53 -7.89 -3.06
CA VAL A 163 -32.50 -6.84 -3.07
C VAL A 163 -32.92 -5.66 -3.95
N ALA A 164 -33.34 -5.89 -5.20
CA ALA A 164 -33.74 -4.86 -6.15
C ALA A 164 -35.23 -4.48 -6.02
N SER A 165 -35.75 -4.41 -4.78
CA SER A 165 -37.15 -4.06 -4.48
C SER A 165 -37.27 -2.83 -3.57
N ASP A 166 -38.52 -2.38 -3.37
CA ASP A 166 -38.84 -1.32 -2.40
C ASP A 166 -38.49 -1.71 -0.95
N ARG A 167 -38.40 -3.03 -0.66
CA ARG A 167 -37.99 -3.55 0.66
C ARG A 167 -36.49 -3.79 0.78
N GLY A 168 -35.78 -3.88 -0.34
CA GLY A 168 -34.33 -3.96 -0.42
C GLY A 168 -33.73 -2.57 -0.59
N TYR A 169 -33.21 -2.26 -1.77
CA TYR A 169 -32.63 -0.96 -2.08
C TYR A 169 -33.60 0.21 -1.89
N GLY A 170 -34.90 0.06 -2.16
CA GLY A 170 -35.85 1.16 -1.97
C GLY A 170 -36.07 1.56 -0.51
N SER A 171 -35.69 0.70 0.44
CA SER A 171 -35.75 1.01 1.88
C SER A 171 -34.53 1.80 2.37
N GLN A 172 -33.47 1.86 1.56
CA GLN A 172 -32.24 2.55 1.90
C GLN A 172 -32.36 4.06 1.66
N PRO A 173 -31.49 4.88 2.27
CA PRO A 173 -31.48 6.31 1.98
C PRO A 173 -31.02 6.60 0.55
N HIS A 174 -31.73 7.51 -0.12
CA HIS A 174 -31.23 8.18 -1.31
C HIS A 174 -30.38 9.38 -0.88
N ILE A 175 -29.07 9.31 -1.12
CA ILE A 175 -28.12 10.40 -0.85
C ILE A 175 -28.38 11.54 -1.82
N LYS A 176 -28.39 12.77 -1.32
CA LYS A 176 -28.57 13.94 -2.19
C LYS A 176 -27.26 14.20 -2.95
N ILE A 177 -27.28 13.94 -4.26
CA ILE A 177 -26.16 14.15 -5.18
C ILE A 177 -26.49 15.25 -6.18
N GLU A 178 -25.57 16.21 -6.34
CA GLU A 178 -25.72 17.34 -7.28
C GLU A 178 -24.77 17.20 -8.48
N LYS A 179 -23.61 16.58 -8.29
CA LYS A 179 -22.58 16.44 -9.33
C LYS A 179 -22.69 15.14 -10.15
N PRO A 180 -22.19 15.15 -11.40
CA PRO A 180 -22.34 14.02 -12.31
C PRO A 180 -21.42 12.83 -12.00
N LEU A 181 -20.27 13.04 -11.37
CA LEU A 181 -19.36 11.96 -10.97
C LEU A 181 -19.43 11.75 -9.46
N VAL A 182 -19.80 10.54 -9.03
CA VAL A 182 -19.84 10.17 -7.61
C VAL A 182 -18.76 9.15 -7.35
N VAL A 183 -17.68 9.55 -6.69
CA VAL A 183 -16.59 8.66 -6.29
C VAL A 183 -16.95 8.02 -4.96
N VAL A 184 -17.09 6.70 -4.94
CA VAL A 184 -17.42 5.93 -3.73
C VAL A 184 -16.17 5.21 -3.25
N THR A 185 -15.60 5.67 -2.15
CA THR A 185 -14.41 5.07 -1.52
C THR A 185 -14.74 4.59 -0.09
N GLY A 186 -13.78 4.04 0.66
CA GLY A 186 -14.06 3.61 2.02
C GLY A 186 -12.85 3.08 2.79
N ALA A 187 -13.10 2.72 4.05
CA ALA A 187 -12.05 2.29 4.99
C ALA A 187 -11.29 1.02 4.55
N GLY A 188 -11.95 0.14 3.79
CA GLY A 188 -11.31 -1.05 3.23
C GLY A 188 -12.22 -1.90 2.34
N GLY A 189 -11.77 -3.13 2.09
CA GLY A 189 -12.61 -4.17 1.49
C GLY A 189 -13.78 -4.51 2.41
N GLY A 190 -14.95 -4.79 1.82
CA GLY A 190 -16.16 -5.15 2.57
C GLY A 190 -16.93 -3.98 3.19
N SER A 191 -16.54 -2.72 2.96
CA SER A 191 -17.29 -1.55 3.47
C SER A 191 -18.61 -1.26 2.73
N GLY A 192 -19.09 -2.15 1.85
CA GLY A 192 -20.39 -2.00 1.17
C GLY A 192 -20.44 -1.01 0.00
N LYS A 193 -19.29 -0.67 -0.60
CA LYS A 193 -19.18 0.32 -1.70
C LYS A 193 -20.04 -0.05 -2.92
N MET A 194 -19.88 -1.26 -3.47
CA MET A 194 -20.69 -1.75 -4.60
C MET A 194 -22.20 -1.69 -4.30
N SER A 195 -22.62 -2.24 -3.16
CA SER A 195 -24.04 -2.25 -2.75
C SER A 195 -24.60 -0.83 -2.61
N LEU A 196 -23.82 0.11 -2.09
CA LEU A 196 -24.19 1.52 -2.05
C LEU A 196 -24.41 2.08 -3.47
N CYS A 197 -23.46 1.88 -4.39
CA CYS A 197 -23.59 2.37 -5.76
C CYS A 197 -24.87 1.83 -6.42
N LEU A 198 -25.13 0.53 -6.31
CA LEU A 198 -26.33 -0.11 -6.86
C LEU A 198 -27.63 0.40 -6.20
N SER A 199 -27.61 0.64 -4.89
CA SER A 199 -28.73 1.26 -4.17
C SER A 199 -29.05 2.67 -4.72
N GLN A 200 -28.03 3.49 -4.98
CA GLN A 200 -28.25 4.82 -5.51
C GLN A 200 -28.73 4.79 -6.96
N ILE A 201 -28.21 3.87 -7.78
CA ILE A 201 -28.70 3.65 -9.15
C ILE A 201 -30.19 3.24 -9.14
N TYR A 202 -30.59 2.36 -8.21
CA TYR A 202 -32.00 2.00 -8.02
C TYR A 202 -32.89 3.22 -7.76
N HIS A 203 -32.46 4.11 -6.86
CA HIS A 203 -33.22 5.32 -6.56
C HIS A 203 -33.25 6.34 -7.69
N ASP A 204 -32.15 6.48 -8.43
CA ASP A 204 -32.10 7.32 -9.64
C ASP A 204 -33.08 6.79 -10.69
N HIS A 205 -33.06 5.48 -10.97
CA HIS A 205 -33.95 4.86 -11.94
C HIS A 205 -35.44 4.99 -11.54
N LYS A 206 -35.79 4.77 -10.26
CA LYS A 206 -37.16 5.02 -9.74
C LYS A 206 -37.63 6.45 -9.92
N LYS A 207 -36.71 7.42 -10.02
CA LYS A 207 -37.00 8.84 -10.25
C LYS A 207 -36.89 9.24 -11.73
N GLY A 208 -36.69 8.28 -12.64
CA GLY A 208 -36.52 8.53 -14.08
C GLY A 208 -35.16 9.17 -14.43
N LEU A 209 -34.18 9.11 -13.53
CA LEU A 209 -32.83 9.59 -13.77
C LEU A 209 -31.97 8.43 -14.28
N LYS A 210 -31.25 8.66 -15.37
CA LYS A 210 -30.25 7.71 -15.87
C LYS A 210 -28.96 7.86 -15.08
N SER A 211 -28.43 6.73 -14.63
CA SER A 211 -27.16 6.67 -13.91
C SER A 211 -26.44 5.36 -14.21
N GLY A 212 -25.12 5.37 -14.09
CA GLY A 212 -24.27 4.22 -14.38
C GLY A 212 -23.41 3.79 -13.21
N PHE A 213 -22.92 2.56 -13.33
CA PHE A 213 -21.88 2.00 -12.47
C PHE A 213 -20.57 1.86 -13.25
N SER A 214 -19.43 2.11 -12.61
CA SER A 214 -18.11 1.67 -13.09
C SER A 214 -17.16 1.48 -11.93
N LYS A 215 -16.06 0.75 -12.18
CA LYS A 215 -15.06 0.44 -11.17
C LYS A 215 -13.71 1.06 -11.51
N PHE A 216 -13.09 1.71 -10.53
CA PHE A 216 -11.73 2.21 -10.61
C PHE A 216 -10.81 1.33 -9.78
N GLU A 217 -9.91 0.62 -10.46
CA GLU A 217 -8.79 -0.09 -9.86
C GLU A 217 -7.55 0.12 -10.72
N THR A 218 -6.39 0.25 -10.06
CA THR A 218 -5.11 0.41 -10.76
C THR A 218 -4.53 -0.94 -11.19
N PHE A 219 -4.76 -1.97 -10.37
CA PHE A 219 -4.27 -3.32 -10.59
C PHE A 219 -5.40 -4.34 -10.43
N PRO A 220 -5.39 -5.44 -11.19
CA PRO A 220 -4.46 -5.70 -12.29
C PRO A 220 -4.65 -4.71 -13.46
N ILE A 221 -3.62 -4.53 -14.28
CA ILE A 221 -3.70 -3.74 -15.51
C ILE A 221 -4.22 -4.67 -16.61
N TRP A 222 -5.51 -4.48 -16.96
CA TRP A 222 -6.27 -5.41 -17.80
C TRP A 222 -5.65 -5.69 -19.18
N ASN A 223 -4.94 -4.72 -19.74
CA ASN A 223 -4.32 -4.82 -21.07
C ASN A 223 -2.80 -5.09 -21.00
N LEU A 224 -2.29 -5.58 -19.87
CA LEU A 224 -1.00 -6.25 -19.78
C LEU A 224 -1.20 -7.77 -19.70
N PRO A 225 -0.23 -8.59 -20.15
CA PRO A 225 -0.29 -10.05 -19.97
C PRO A 225 -0.50 -10.46 -18.50
N ILE A 226 -1.14 -11.62 -18.29
CA ILE A 226 -1.39 -12.17 -16.95
C ILE A 226 -0.09 -12.45 -16.18
N ASP A 227 0.95 -12.90 -16.89
CA ASP A 227 2.28 -13.20 -16.38
C ASP A 227 3.21 -11.97 -16.39
N HIS A 228 2.69 -10.79 -16.70
CA HIS A 228 3.45 -9.56 -16.62
C HIS A 228 3.83 -9.28 -15.16
N PRO A 229 5.11 -9.05 -14.82
CA PRO A 229 5.55 -8.85 -13.43
C PRO A 229 4.82 -7.73 -12.66
N VAL A 230 4.26 -6.74 -13.36
CA VAL A 230 3.39 -5.70 -12.77
C VAL A 230 2.09 -6.30 -12.23
N ASN A 231 1.41 -7.16 -13.00
CA ASN A 231 0.20 -7.86 -12.57
C ASN A 231 0.53 -8.90 -11.49
N THR A 232 1.62 -9.65 -11.67
CA THR A 232 2.06 -10.62 -10.68
C THR A 232 2.49 -9.96 -9.36
N ALA A 233 3.04 -8.74 -9.38
CA ALA A 233 3.34 -7.97 -8.17
C ALA A 233 2.08 -7.56 -7.39
N TYR A 234 0.96 -7.35 -8.08
CA TYR A 234 -0.33 -7.12 -7.44
C TYR A 234 -0.83 -8.38 -6.72
N GLU A 235 -0.82 -9.53 -7.40
CA GLU A 235 -1.15 -10.84 -6.81
C GLU A 235 -0.25 -11.16 -5.61
N ALA A 236 1.05 -10.87 -5.73
CA ALA A 236 2.00 -10.96 -4.62
C ALA A 236 1.71 -9.99 -3.46
N SER A 237 0.96 -8.90 -3.70
CA SER A 237 0.63 -7.93 -2.66
C SER A 237 -0.67 -8.26 -1.92
N THR A 238 -1.46 -9.19 -2.46
CA THR A 238 -2.77 -9.64 -2.00
C THR A 238 -2.79 -11.15 -1.74
N ALA A 239 -1.63 -11.79 -1.57
CA ALA A 239 -1.54 -13.23 -1.34
C ALA A 239 -2.30 -13.67 -0.07
N ASP A 240 -2.35 -12.79 0.94
CA ASP A 240 -3.14 -12.94 2.17
C ASP A 240 -4.66 -12.88 1.92
N LEU A 241 -5.08 -12.08 0.93
CA LEU A 241 -6.49 -11.95 0.54
C LEU A 241 -6.96 -13.04 -0.42
N GLY A 242 -6.03 -13.76 -1.06
CA GLY A 242 -6.35 -14.79 -2.05
C GLY A 242 -6.86 -14.25 -3.38
N ASP A 243 -6.55 -12.98 -3.68
CA ASP A 243 -6.86 -12.42 -4.99
C ASP A 243 -5.87 -12.98 -6.02
N CYS A 244 -6.39 -13.67 -7.02
CA CYS A 244 -5.62 -14.32 -8.08
C CYS A 244 -5.94 -13.69 -9.43
N ASN A 245 -4.90 -13.32 -10.19
CA ASN A 245 -5.10 -12.84 -11.55
C ASN A 245 -5.62 -13.96 -12.45
N MET A 246 -6.53 -13.63 -13.36
CA MET A 246 -7.04 -14.55 -14.37
C MET A 246 -7.40 -13.81 -15.66
N ILE A 247 -7.54 -14.56 -16.74
CA ILE A 247 -8.11 -14.01 -17.97
C ILE A 247 -9.61 -13.80 -17.74
N ASP A 248 -10.11 -12.62 -18.12
CA ASP A 248 -11.53 -12.31 -18.11
C ASP A 248 -12.25 -13.16 -19.18
N PRO A 249 -13.03 -14.19 -18.78
CA PRO A 249 -13.69 -15.07 -19.74
C PRO A 249 -14.82 -14.35 -20.48
N PHE A 250 -15.47 -13.37 -19.84
CA PHE A 250 -16.57 -12.61 -20.44
C PHE A 250 -16.07 -11.74 -21.58
N HIS A 251 -14.97 -11.01 -21.35
CA HIS A 251 -14.37 -10.14 -22.37
C HIS A 251 -13.80 -10.94 -23.54
N LEU A 252 -13.19 -12.09 -23.25
CA LEU A 252 -12.68 -12.99 -24.29
C LEU A 252 -13.81 -13.55 -25.16
N ASN A 253 -14.92 -13.96 -24.56
CA ASN A 253 -16.06 -14.52 -25.30
C ASN A 253 -16.79 -13.47 -26.14
N GLU A 254 -17.00 -12.27 -25.60
CA GLU A 254 -17.72 -11.20 -26.29
C GLU A 254 -16.90 -10.58 -27.43
N TYR A 255 -15.62 -10.30 -27.18
CA TYR A 255 -14.80 -9.50 -28.11
C TYR A 255 -13.66 -10.29 -28.77
N GLY A 256 -13.37 -11.51 -28.35
CA GLY A 256 -12.19 -12.26 -28.80
C GLY A 256 -10.86 -11.68 -28.30
N ILE A 257 -10.90 -10.79 -27.31
CA ILE A 257 -9.73 -10.07 -26.79
C ILE A 257 -9.38 -10.60 -25.40
N SER A 258 -8.15 -11.09 -25.23
CA SER A 258 -7.64 -11.48 -23.91
C SER A 258 -7.39 -10.24 -23.05
N SER A 259 -7.94 -10.24 -21.85
CA SER A 259 -7.75 -9.20 -20.84
C SER A 259 -7.60 -9.83 -19.46
N VAL A 260 -6.93 -9.13 -18.55
CA VAL A 260 -6.65 -9.61 -17.20
C VAL A 260 -7.60 -8.99 -16.20
N ASN A 261 -8.23 -9.83 -15.40
CA ASN A 261 -9.00 -9.45 -14.23
C ASN A 261 -8.56 -10.33 -13.05
N TYR A 262 -9.32 -10.37 -11.97
CA TYR A 262 -9.05 -11.25 -10.83
C TYR A 262 -10.32 -11.98 -10.39
N ASN A 263 -10.12 -13.13 -9.75
CA ASN A 263 -11.17 -14.09 -9.42
C ASN A 263 -12.43 -13.46 -8.81
N ARG A 264 -12.29 -12.61 -7.80
CA ARG A 264 -13.43 -12.01 -7.11
C ARG A 264 -14.30 -11.15 -8.03
N ASP A 265 -13.71 -10.39 -8.93
CA ASP A 265 -14.48 -9.54 -9.84
C ASP A 265 -15.15 -10.36 -10.95
N VAL A 266 -14.46 -11.37 -11.46
CA VAL A 266 -15.02 -12.33 -12.43
C VAL A 266 -16.19 -13.10 -11.82
N GLU A 267 -16.05 -13.62 -10.60
CA GLU A 267 -17.09 -14.36 -9.87
C GLU A 267 -18.30 -13.48 -9.56
N ASN A 268 -18.10 -12.20 -9.22
CA ASN A 268 -19.19 -11.28 -8.86
C ASN A 268 -19.84 -10.59 -10.06
N PHE A 269 -19.27 -10.70 -11.26
CA PHE A 269 -19.73 -9.96 -12.43
C PHE A 269 -21.18 -10.31 -12.80
N GLU A 270 -21.50 -11.59 -12.97
CA GLU A 270 -22.87 -12.04 -13.33
C GLU A 270 -23.90 -11.59 -12.29
N LEU A 271 -23.58 -11.76 -11.01
CA LEU A 271 -24.44 -11.35 -9.91
C LEU A 271 -24.76 -9.86 -9.96
N MET A 272 -23.75 -9.03 -10.20
CA MET A 272 -23.93 -7.59 -10.32
C MET A 272 -24.76 -7.21 -11.55
N ILE A 273 -24.48 -7.84 -12.69
CA ILE A 273 -25.23 -7.61 -13.94
C ILE A 273 -26.70 -7.97 -13.74
N ASN A 274 -27.01 -9.11 -13.12
CA ASN A 274 -28.40 -9.51 -12.85
C ASN A 274 -29.12 -8.52 -11.93
N ILE A 275 -28.43 -7.96 -10.93
CA ILE A 275 -28.98 -6.90 -10.06
C ILE A 275 -29.25 -5.63 -10.88
N LEU A 276 -28.30 -5.20 -11.73
CA LEU A 276 -28.49 -4.03 -12.60
C LEU A 276 -29.63 -4.24 -13.60
N GLU A 277 -29.74 -5.43 -14.19
CA GLU A 277 -30.83 -5.81 -15.11
C GLU A 277 -32.18 -5.70 -14.41
N ARG A 278 -32.25 -6.17 -13.17
CA ARG A 278 -33.47 -6.04 -12.37
C ARG A 278 -33.81 -4.60 -12.03
N ILE A 279 -32.80 -3.77 -11.75
CA ILE A 279 -32.98 -2.35 -11.47
C ILE A 279 -33.52 -1.60 -12.69
N LEU A 280 -32.87 -1.77 -13.85
CA LEU A 280 -33.14 -1.00 -15.07
C LEU A 280 -34.33 -1.56 -15.88
N GLY A 281 -34.61 -2.85 -15.75
CA GLY A 281 -35.65 -3.56 -16.50
C GLY A 281 -35.24 -3.94 -17.92
N GLU A 282 -36.10 -4.71 -18.59
CA GLU A 282 -35.82 -5.35 -19.90
C GLU A 282 -35.59 -4.36 -21.06
N ASN A 283 -36.04 -3.12 -20.92
CA ASN A 283 -36.01 -2.11 -21.98
C ASN A 283 -34.72 -1.27 -21.99
N GLU A 284 -33.83 -1.43 -21.00
CA GLU A 284 -32.57 -0.70 -20.93
C GLU A 284 -31.36 -1.62 -21.13
N THR A 285 -30.42 -1.19 -21.96
CA THR A 285 -29.21 -1.97 -22.24
C THR A 285 -28.13 -1.69 -21.20
N ILE A 286 -27.69 -2.72 -20.48
CA ILE A 286 -26.48 -2.63 -19.65
C ILE A 286 -25.26 -2.50 -20.58
N PRO A 287 -24.41 -1.46 -20.41
CA PRO A 287 -23.31 -1.21 -21.34
C PRO A 287 -22.08 -2.09 -21.10
N HIS A 288 -22.03 -2.84 -20.01
CA HIS A 288 -20.88 -3.68 -19.66
C HIS A 288 -21.15 -5.12 -20.05
N LYS A 289 -20.29 -5.71 -20.87
CA LYS A 289 -20.35 -7.13 -21.24
C LYS A 289 -19.29 -7.96 -20.51
N SER A 290 -18.40 -7.32 -19.78
CA SER A 290 -17.39 -7.96 -18.94
C SER A 290 -16.96 -7.09 -17.76
N PRO A 291 -16.31 -7.64 -16.72
CA PRO A 291 -15.72 -6.83 -15.65
C PRO A 291 -14.60 -5.92 -16.18
N THR A 292 -13.94 -6.27 -17.30
CA THR A 292 -13.02 -5.36 -18.00
C THR A 292 -13.72 -4.11 -18.56
N ASP A 293 -14.91 -4.25 -19.17
CA ASP A 293 -15.69 -3.10 -19.67
C ASP A 293 -16.13 -2.16 -18.54
N MET A 294 -16.51 -2.78 -17.41
CA MET A 294 -16.91 -2.08 -16.20
C MET A 294 -15.77 -1.27 -15.57
N GLY A 295 -14.53 -1.70 -15.77
CA GLY A 295 -13.33 -0.98 -15.39
C GLY A 295 -13.13 0.31 -16.21
N VAL A 296 -12.46 1.30 -15.61
CA VAL A 296 -12.03 2.53 -16.29
C VAL A 296 -10.51 2.69 -16.37
N ASN A 297 -9.74 1.67 -16.00
CA ASN A 297 -8.29 1.77 -15.83
C ASN A 297 -7.55 2.04 -17.16
N LYS A 298 -6.69 3.07 -17.15
CA LYS A 298 -5.78 3.43 -18.26
C LYS A 298 -4.30 3.43 -17.86
N ALA A 299 -3.92 2.69 -16.81
CA ALA A 299 -2.56 2.67 -16.30
C ALA A 299 -1.50 2.33 -17.37
N ARG A 300 -1.79 1.41 -18.31
CA ARG A 300 -0.84 1.08 -19.39
C ARG A 300 -0.41 2.28 -20.24
N GLU A 301 -1.27 3.29 -20.41
CA GLU A 301 -0.95 4.51 -21.18
C GLU A 301 0.18 5.34 -20.54
N GLY A 302 0.41 5.16 -19.24
CA GLY A 302 1.54 5.76 -18.56
C GLY A 302 2.84 4.98 -18.72
N ILE A 303 2.83 3.70 -19.12
CA ILE A 303 4.07 2.92 -19.23
C ILE A 303 4.86 3.37 -20.46
N THR A 304 6.01 4.01 -20.22
CA THR A 304 6.92 4.49 -21.26
C THR A 304 8.13 3.60 -21.48
N ASP A 305 8.47 2.75 -20.50
CA ASP A 305 9.56 1.77 -20.59
C ASP A 305 9.14 0.49 -19.86
N ASP A 306 8.68 -0.50 -20.64
CA ASP A 306 8.13 -1.76 -20.13
C ASP A 306 9.16 -2.54 -19.30
N GLU A 307 10.42 -2.56 -19.71
CA GLU A 307 11.46 -3.33 -19.04
C GLU A 307 11.80 -2.77 -17.65
N ILE A 308 11.74 -1.45 -17.49
CA ILE A 308 11.88 -0.82 -16.17
C ILE A 308 10.72 -1.22 -15.25
N CYS A 309 9.49 -1.20 -15.75
CA CYS A 309 8.30 -1.64 -15.00
C CYS A 309 8.34 -3.15 -14.68
N ARG A 310 8.81 -4.00 -15.60
CA ARG A 310 9.01 -5.44 -15.35
C ARG A 310 10.00 -5.68 -14.23
N ASN A 311 11.15 -5.02 -14.28
CA ASN A 311 12.18 -5.18 -13.25
C ASN A 311 11.71 -4.65 -11.88
N ALA A 312 10.97 -3.54 -11.88
CA ALA A 312 10.35 -3.01 -10.67
C ALA A 312 9.31 -3.97 -10.07
N GLY A 313 8.43 -4.55 -10.90
CA GLY A 313 7.48 -5.59 -10.51
C GLY A 313 8.16 -6.81 -9.90
N LYS A 314 9.20 -7.35 -10.55
CA LYS A 314 10.00 -8.47 -10.03
C LYS A 314 10.57 -8.17 -8.64
N GLN A 315 11.14 -6.99 -8.43
CA GLN A 315 11.69 -6.59 -7.14
C GLN A 315 10.60 -6.41 -6.06
N GLU A 316 9.40 -5.94 -6.43
CA GLU A 316 8.28 -5.89 -5.49
C GLU A 316 7.79 -7.29 -5.10
N ILE A 317 7.73 -8.26 -6.02
CA ILE A 317 7.39 -9.66 -5.72
C ILE A 317 8.35 -10.21 -4.65
N ILE A 318 9.67 -10.04 -4.85
CA ILE A 318 10.69 -10.47 -3.87
C ILE A 318 10.52 -9.73 -2.53
N ARG A 319 10.17 -8.44 -2.56
CA ARG A 319 9.92 -7.67 -1.33
C ARG A 319 8.71 -8.23 -0.55
N ARG A 320 7.62 -8.59 -1.24
CA ARG A 320 6.44 -9.20 -0.62
C ARG A 320 6.74 -10.57 -0.03
N TYR A 321 7.57 -11.36 -0.72
CA TYR A 321 8.08 -12.63 -0.19
C TYR A 321 8.74 -12.49 1.18
N PHE A 322 9.71 -11.58 1.31
CA PHE A 322 10.38 -11.33 2.59
C PHE A 322 9.43 -10.76 3.66
N ARG A 323 8.50 -9.89 3.26
CA ARG A 323 7.49 -9.33 4.17
C ARG A 323 6.64 -10.44 4.78
N TYR A 324 6.01 -11.27 3.96
CA TYR A 324 5.14 -12.33 4.47
C TYR A 324 5.93 -13.34 5.29
N LYS A 325 7.17 -13.69 4.90
CA LYS A 325 8.03 -14.55 5.73
C LYS A 325 8.27 -13.98 7.12
N LYS A 326 8.56 -12.67 7.22
CA LYS A 326 8.67 -11.98 8.51
C LYS A 326 7.34 -12.06 9.29
N GLU A 327 6.22 -11.77 8.63
CA GLU A 327 4.89 -11.76 9.26
C GLU A 327 4.47 -13.14 9.76
N LEU A 328 4.80 -14.22 9.05
CA LEU A 328 4.63 -15.60 9.51
C LEU A 328 5.45 -15.85 10.79
N MET A 329 6.71 -15.43 10.82
CA MET A 329 7.60 -15.63 11.97
C MET A 329 7.12 -14.94 13.25
N VAL A 330 6.37 -13.83 13.12
CA VAL A 330 5.77 -13.12 14.27
C VAL A 330 4.31 -13.50 14.52
N GLY A 331 3.78 -14.50 13.82
CA GLY A 331 2.43 -15.02 14.02
C GLY A 331 1.31 -14.12 13.49
N ILE A 332 1.61 -13.20 12.57
CA ILE A 332 0.59 -12.34 11.91
C ILE A 332 -0.03 -13.07 10.72
N GLU A 333 0.80 -13.75 9.92
CA GLU A 333 0.38 -14.39 8.67
C GLU A 333 0.35 -15.91 8.76
N SER A 334 -0.38 -16.51 7.82
CA SER A 334 -0.58 -17.95 7.75
C SER A 334 0.48 -18.66 6.89
N LYS A 335 0.60 -19.98 7.05
CA LYS A 335 1.42 -20.81 6.15
C LYS A 335 0.89 -20.80 4.71
N GLU A 336 -0.43 -20.75 4.53
CA GLU A 336 -1.08 -20.69 3.21
C GLU A 336 -0.65 -19.44 2.43
N THR A 337 -0.53 -18.29 3.10
CA THR A 337 -0.03 -17.05 2.49
C THR A 337 1.39 -17.24 1.93
N ILE A 338 2.26 -17.97 2.64
CA ILE A 338 3.62 -18.27 2.19
C ILE A 338 3.65 -19.27 1.04
N GLU A 339 2.84 -20.32 1.10
CA GLU A 339 2.73 -21.31 0.03
C GLU A 339 2.32 -20.64 -1.30
N ARG A 340 1.31 -19.76 -1.27
CA ARG A 340 0.93 -18.93 -2.43
C ARG A 340 2.10 -18.07 -2.91
N MET A 341 2.83 -17.45 -1.99
CA MET A 341 3.96 -16.60 -2.35
C MET A 341 5.14 -17.41 -2.94
N ASP A 342 5.41 -18.61 -2.45
CA ASP A 342 6.40 -19.53 -3.01
C ASP A 342 5.99 -19.96 -4.44
N GLU A 343 4.70 -20.22 -4.68
CA GLU A 343 4.19 -20.49 -6.03
C GLU A 343 4.37 -19.30 -6.97
N ILE A 344 4.04 -18.09 -6.53
CA ILE A 344 4.21 -16.87 -7.33
C ILE A 344 5.69 -16.65 -7.68
N MET A 345 6.60 -16.82 -6.72
CA MET A 345 8.05 -16.74 -6.95
C MET A 345 8.51 -17.77 -7.99
N LYS A 346 8.04 -19.02 -7.87
CA LYS A 346 8.37 -20.11 -8.79
C LYS A 346 7.83 -19.86 -10.21
N LYS A 347 6.56 -19.46 -10.35
CA LYS A 347 5.94 -19.12 -11.65
C LYS A 347 6.67 -17.95 -12.31
N SER A 348 7.10 -16.97 -11.53
CA SER A 348 7.87 -15.81 -11.99
C SER A 348 9.34 -16.10 -12.28
N LYS A 349 9.81 -17.33 -11.99
CA LYS A 349 11.22 -17.75 -12.09
C LYS A 349 12.16 -16.84 -11.28
N LEU A 350 11.69 -16.37 -10.13
CA LEU A 350 12.43 -15.49 -9.23
C LEU A 350 13.01 -16.26 -8.06
N LYS A 351 14.13 -15.77 -7.56
CA LYS A 351 14.78 -16.23 -6.33
C LYS A 351 14.95 -15.04 -5.38
N PRO A 352 14.94 -15.27 -4.05
CA PRO A 352 15.24 -14.22 -3.08
C PRO A 352 16.57 -13.50 -3.37
N GLU A 353 17.55 -14.25 -3.90
CA GLU A 353 18.89 -13.78 -4.24
C GLU A 353 18.93 -12.82 -5.45
N ASP A 354 17.86 -12.76 -6.27
CA ASP A 354 17.77 -11.80 -7.39
C ASP A 354 17.65 -10.35 -6.89
N ARG A 355 17.43 -10.16 -5.59
CA ARG A 355 17.57 -8.87 -4.92
C ARG A 355 19.03 -8.67 -4.51
N ARG A 356 19.71 -7.73 -5.18
CA ARG A 356 21.17 -7.49 -5.10
C ARG A 356 21.77 -7.40 -3.68
N VAL A 357 21.00 -6.90 -2.71
CA VAL A 357 21.46 -6.72 -1.32
C VAL A 357 21.39 -7.98 -0.45
N VAL A 358 20.72 -9.05 -0.90
CA VAL A 358 20.50 -10.27 -0.10
C VAL A 358 21.81 -11.04 0.11
N ILE A 359 22.49 -11.42 -0.98
CA ILE A 359 23.74 -12.18 -0.89
C ILE A 359 24.84 -11.41 -0.13
N PRO A 360 25.09 -10.12 -0.38
CA PRO A 360 26.07 -9.35 0.38
C PRO A 360 25.78 -9.29 1.89
N ALA A 361 24.51 -9.18 2.30
CA ALA A 361 24.14 -9.19 3.71
C ALA A 361 24.39 -10.57 4.36
N ARG A 362 24.06 -11.67 3.65
CA ARG A 362 24.32 -13.04 4.10
C ARG A 362 25.82 -13.33 4.20
N ASN A 363 26.61 -12.89 3.22
CA ASN A 363 28.07 -12.99 3.25
C ASN A 363 28.65 -12.19 4.41
N ALA A 364 28.16 -10.97 4.67
CA ALA A 364 28.60 -10.19 5.83
C ALA A 364 28.34 -10.92 7.16
N SER A 365 27.20 -11.62 7.27
CA SER A 365 26.87 -12.47 8.42
C SER A 365 27.79 -13.68 8.55
N ALA A 366 28.15 -14.33 7.44
CA ALA A 366 29.09 -15.45 7.40
C ALA A 366 30.51 -15.01 7.77
N ASP A 367 30.99 -13.90 7.22
CA ASP A 367 32.28 -13.30 7.55
C ASP A 367 32.36 -12.88 9.02
N ALA A 368 31.27 -12.34 9.56
CA ALA A 368 31.15 -11.99 10.98
C ALA A 368 31.40 -13.22 11.86
N LYS A 369 30.81 -14.36 11.49
CA LYS A 369 31.02 -15.65 12.17
C LYS A 369 32.46 -16.14 12.06
N SER A 370 33.03 -16.15 10.85
CA SER A 370 34.40 -16.61 10.61
C SER A 370 35.45 -15.73 11.27
N GLY A 371 35.22 -14.42 11.32
CA GLY A 371 36.13 -13.45 11.93
C GLY A 371 35.88 -13.16 13.41
N GLY A 372 34.92 -13.84 14.05
CA GLY A 372 34.55 -13.59 15.45
C GLY A 372 33.96 -12.20 15.73
N LYS A 373 33.62 -11.44 14.67
CA LYS A 373 33.04 -10.09 14.78
C LYS A 373 31.52 -10.20 14.93
N GLY A 374 31.08 -10.50 16.15
CA GLY A 374 29.68 -10.56 16.55
C GLY A 374 29.51 -10.17 18.02
N ASN A 375 28.40 -10.55 18.64
CA ASN A 375 28.16 -10.31 20.07
C ASN A 375 27.49 -11.53 20.71
N LYS A 376 28.03 -12.04 21.81
CA LYS A 376 27.47 -13.18 22.59
C LYS A 376 27.13 -14.43 21.75
N GLY A 377 27.90 -14.70 20.69
CA GLY A 377 27.71 -15.83 19.78
C GLY A 377 26.67 -15.61 18.67
N ILE A 378 26.16 -14.38 18.53
CA ILE A 378 25.24 -13.97 17.47
C ILE A 378 26.04 -13.22 16.41
N PHE A 379 25.85 -13.63 15.15
CA PHE A 379 26.51 -13.06 13.97
C PHE A 379 25.46 -12.68 12.94
N CYS A 380 25.33 -11.39 12.68
CA CYS A 380 24.34 -10.78 11.81
C CYS A 380 25.03 -9.91 10.76
N GLY A 381 24.44 -9.85 9.59
CA GLY A 381 24.89 -9.02 8.48
C GLY A 381 23.78 -8.13 7.95
N ALA A 382 24.20 -7.04 7.32
CA ALA A 382 23.33 -6.12 6.61
C ALA A 382 24.04 -5.60 5.36
N ALA A 383 23.26 -5.22 4.35
CA ALA A 383 23.78 -4.58 3.14
C ALA A 383 22.83 -3.50 2.63
N ILE A 384 23.40 -2.41 2.12
CA ILE A 384 22.69 -1.27 1.52
C ILE A 384 23.25 -1.06 0.11
N GLU A 385 22.36 -0.91 -0.87
CA GLU A 385 22.70 -0.47 -2.22
C GLU A 385 22.64 1.07 -2.28
N LEU A 386 23.80 1.70 -2.48
CA LEU A 386 23.92 3.16 -2.61
C LEU A 386 23.30 3.65 -3.92
N PRO A 387 23.01 4.97 -4.06
CA PRO A 387 22.42 5.54 -5.27
C PRO A 387 23.23 5.28 -6.56
N ASP A 388 24.55 5.15 -6.44
CA ASP A 388 25.46 4.83 -7.54
C ASP A 388 25.59 3.32 -7.82
N GLY A 389 24.83 2.48 -7.11
CA GLY A 389 24.81 1.03 -7.30
C GLY A 389 25.92 0.27 -6.57
N ARG A 390 26.81 0.94 -5.81
CA ARG A 390 27.76 0.28 -4.91
C ARG A 390 27.01 -0.39 -3.76
N ILE A 391 27.52 -1.53 -3.30
CA ILE A 391 26.97 -2.23 -2.13
C ILE A 391 27.89 -1.98 -0.93
N VAL A 392 27.31 -1.51 0.16
CA VAL A 392 27.99 -1.33 1.44
C VAL A 392 27.41 -2.31 2.44
N THR A 393 28.26 -2.99 3.21
CA THR A 393 27.84 -3.98 4.21
C THR A 393 28.13 -3.51 5.63
N GLY A 394 27.43 -4.13 6.58
CA GLY A 394 27.62 -3.95 8.01
C GLY A 394 27.51 -5.27 8.76
N LYS A 395 28.24 -5.37 9.88
CA LYS A 395 28.31 -6.56 10.74
C LYS A 395 27.94 -6.14 12.16
N ASN A 396 27.26 -6.99 12.92
CA ASN A 396 27.00 -6.67 14.32
C ASN A 396 28.29 -6.75 15.14
N SER A 397 28.33 -6.01 16.24
CA SER A 397 29.44 -6.00 17.20
C SER A 397 28.88 -5.79 18.61
N PRO A 398 29.70 -5.83 19.66
CA PRO A 398 29.26 -5.43 21.00
C PRO A 398 28.72 -3.99 21.05
N LEU A 399 29.13 -3.13 20.12
CA LEU A 399 28.73 -1.71 20.09
C LEU A 399 27.54 -1.43 19.17
N LEU A 400 27.42 -2.10 18.02
CA LEU A 400 26.46 -1.74 16.97
C LEU A 400 25.68 -2.96 16.46
N HIS A 401 24.40 -2.75 16.14
CA HIS A 401 23.68 -3.67 15.25
C HIS A 401 24.29 -3.67 13.84
N ALA A 402 24.05 -4.75 13.10
CA ALA A 402 24.50 -4.85 11.70
C ALA A 402 23.87 -3.75 10.82
N SER A 403 22.59 -3.42 11.08
CA SER A 403 21.86 -2.32 10.45
C SER A 403 22.54 -0.97 10.70
N SER A 404 22.85 -0.67 11.96
CA SER A 404 23.55 0.53 12.39
C SER A 404 24.94 0.65 11.76
N SER A 405 25.70 -0.45 11.75
CA SER A 405 27.03 -0.51 11.11
C SER A 405 26.93 -0.25 9.61
N ALA A 406 25.99 -0.87 8.90
CA ALA A 406 25.81 -0.66 7.47
C ALA A 406 25.43 0.80 7.16
N LEU A 407 24.59 1.42 7.99
CA LEU A 407 24.23 2.84 7.86
C LEU A 407 25.46 3.75 8.01
N ILE A 408 26.27 3.56 9.06
CA ILE A 408 27.51 4.33 9.28
C ILE A 408 28.46 4.17 8.09
N ASN A 409 28.67 2.94 7.63
CA ASN A 409 29.54 2.67 6.50
C ASN A 409 29.01 3.32 5.20
N ALA A 410 27.69 3.34 5.01
CA ALA A 410 27.06 3.96 3.85
C ALA A 410 27.27 5.47 3.83
N ILE A 411 27.03 6.16 4.95
CA ILE A 411 27.24 7.61 5.03
C ILE A 411 28.73 8.00 4.94
N LYS A 412 29.64 7.17 5.46
CA LYS A 412 31.10 7.34 5.25
C LYS A 412 31.45 7.24 3.77
N ASN A 413 30.94 6.23 3.07
CA ASN A 413 31.19 6.06 1.63
C ASN A 413 30.66 7.23 0.78
N LEU A 414 29.46 7.72 1.10
CA LEU A 414 28.86 8.86 0.41
C LEU A 414 29.58 10.18 0.70
N ALA A 415 30.11 10.34 1.91
CA ALA A 415 30.90 11.51 2.32
C ALA A 415 32.39 11.38 1.99
N GLN A 416 32.83 10.25 1.40
CA GLN A 416 34.23 9.95 1.10
C GLN A 416 35.15 10.00 2.34
N ILE A 417 34.63 9.54 3.48
CA ILE A 417 35.36 9.47 4.75
C ILE A 417 36.05 8.09 4.84
N PRO A 418 37.38 8.05 5.09
CA PRO A 418 38.13 6.81 5.30
C PRO A 418 37.53 5.88 6.36
N ASP A 419 37.73 4.57 6.21
CA ASP A 419 37.09 3.60 7.10
C ASP A 419 37.66 3.61 8.53
N GLU A 420 38.88 4.10 8.69
CA GLU A 420 39.56 4.19 9.98
C GLU A 420 39.02 5.33 10.87
N ILE A 421 38.23 6.24 10.30
CA ILE A 421 37.67 7.38 11.03
C ILE A 421 36.36 6.97 11.71
N ASP A 422 36.37 6.99 13.05
CA ASP A 422 35.18 6.81 13.89
C ASP A 422 34.27 8.05 13.79
N LEU A 423 32.99 7.85 13.44
CA LEU A 423 32.00 8.94 13.38
C LEU A 423 31.32 9.24 14.72
N ILE A 424 31.37 8.29 15.67
CA ILE A 424 30.77 8.46 17.00
C ILE A 424 31.91 8.49 18.01
N ASP A 425 31.95 9.57 18.80
CA ASP A 425 32.96 9.71 19.85
C ASP A 425 32.84 8.58 20.88
N ARG A 426 33.98 8.06 21.34
CA ARG A 426 34.02 6.95 22.31
C ARG A 426 33.35 7.31 23.65
N ASN A 427 33.42 8.58 24.07
CA ASN A 427 32.74 9.03 25.28
C ASN A 427 31.22 9.00 25.11
N VAL A 428 30.71 9.34 23.91
CA VAL A 428 29.28 9.25 23.61
C VAL A 428 28.81 7.80 23.67
N LEU A 429 29.55 6.88 23.04
CA LEU A 429 29.27 5.44 23.11
C LEU A 429 29.30 4.93 24.57
N GLY A 430 30.32 5.29 25.33
CA GLY A 430 30.47 4.88 26.74
C GLY A 430 29.35 5.41 27.63
N ASN A 431 28.90 6.64 27.41
CA ASN A 431 27.78 7.23 28.15
C ASN A 431 26.46 6.50 27.86
N ILE A 432 26.20 6.17 26.58
CA ILE A 432 24.99 5.43 26.21
C ILE A 432 25.02 4.01 26.78
N ASP A 433 26.16 3.32 26.71
CA ASP A 433 26.30 1.97 27.31
C ASP A 433 26.14 2.02 28.83
N SER A 434 26.73 3.00 29.52
CA SER A 434 26.56 3.19 30.97
C SER A 434 25.12 3.50 31.35
N LEU A 435 24.40 4.31 30.56
CA LEU A 435 22.98 4.58 30.75
C LEU A 435 22.18 3.26 30.66
N LYS A 436 22.37 2.50 29.58
CA LYS A 436 21.66 1.23 29.37
C LYS A 436 21.96 0.23 30.47
N THR A 437 23.23 0.01 30.77
CA THR A 437 23.66 -1.08 31.67
C THR A 437 23.54 -0.72 33.13
N LYS A 438 24.15 0.39 33.57
CA LYS A 438 24.24 0.74 34.99
C LYS A 438 23.00 1.45 35.50
N THR A 439 22.38 2.30 34.69
CA THR A 439 21.24 3.13 35.12
C THR A 439 19.91 2.43 34.89
N LEU A 440 19.70 1.88 33.69
CA LEU A 440 18.44 1.22 33.31
C LEU A 440 18.45 -0.29 33.55
N GLY A 441 19.59 -0.88 33.94
CA GLY A 441 19.71 -2.31 34.21
C GLY A 441 19.50 -3.21 32.99
N MET A 442 19.60 -2.65 31.77
CA MET A 442 19.45 -3.41 30.53
C MET A 442 20.66 -4.33 30.35
N LYS A 443 20.42 -5.52 29.80
CA LYS A 443 21.48 -6.50 29.50
C LYS A 443 22.29 -6.07 28.27
N SER A 444 23.03 -4.96 28.33
CA SER A 444 23.82 -4.32 27.24
C SER A 444 23.47 -4.83 25.84
N GLU A 445 22.61 -4.08 25.17
CA GLU A 445 22.28 -4.25 23.76
C GLU A 445 23.10 -3.24 22.97
N SER A 446 23.80 -3.75 21.97
CA SER A 446 24.44 -2.98 20.91
C SER A 446 23.48 -1.89 20.38
N LEU A 447 24.00 -0.77 19.89
CA LEU A 447 23.16 0.35 19.46
C LEU A 447 22.37 0.02 18.19
N ASN A 448 21.05 0.26 18.27
CA ASN A 448 20.16 0.21 17.11
C ASN A 448 20.25 1.49 16.27
N VAL A 449 19.58 1.50 15.11
CA VAL A 449 19.67 2.63 14.18
C VAL A 449 19.18 3.95 14.78
N ASP A 450 18.07 3.96 15.54
CA ASP A 450 17.53 5.20 16.13
C ASP A 450 18.52 5.81 17.14
N GLU A 451 19.15 4.96 17.96
CA GLU A 451 20.18 5.38 18.92
C GLU A 451 21.44 5.90 18.22
N VAL A 452 21.86 5.26 17.13
CA VAL A 452 23.01 5.73 16.33
C VAL A 452 22.72 7.09 15.70
N LEU A 453 21.51 7.35 15.21
CA LEU A 453 21.14 8.66 14.69
C LEU A 453 21.24 9.75 15.77
N ILE A 454 20.82 9.46 17.00
CA ILE A 454 20.97 10.37 18.14
C ILE A 454 22.45 10.59 18.48
N ALA A 455 23.24 9.52 18.56
CA ALA A 455 24.66 9.59 18.89
C ALA A 455 25.47 10.39 17.83
N LEU A 456 25.18 10.19 16.54
CA LEU A 456 25.77 10.97 15.46
C LEU A 456 25.36 12.45 15.53
N SER A 457 24.10 12.75 15.88
CA SER A 457 23.61 14.12 16.06
C SER A 457 24.38 14.86 17.15
N VAL A 458 24.64 14.20 18.28
CA VAL A 458 25.50 14.77 19.35
C VAL A 458 26.92 15.00 18.83
N SER A 459 27.49 14.04 18.11
CA SER A 459 28.84 14.12 17.57
C SER A 459 29.01 15.23 16.50
N CYS A 460 27.93 15.59 15.78
CA CYS A 460 27.92 16.72 14.82
C CYS A 460 28.16 18.09 15.45
N SER A 461 27.91 18.24 16.76
CA SER A 461 28.12 19.51 17.46
C SER A 461 29.59 19.87 17.61
N VAL A 462 30.47 18.85 17.58
CA VAL A 462 31.90 18.98 17.86
C VAL A 462 32.79 18.56 16.69
N ASN A 463 32.27 17.82 15.70
CA ASN A 463 33.04 17.32 14.56
C ASN A 463 32.39 17.63 13.20
N PRO A 464 32.96 18.57 12.41
CA PRO A 464 32.45 18.90 11.07
C PRO A 464 32.41 17.73 10.08
N THR A 465 33.32 16.76 10.22
CA THR A 465 33.35 15.55 9.37
C THR A 465 32.12 14.69 9.59
N VAL A 466 31.66 14.56 10.85
CA VAL A 466 30.43 13.82 11.19
C VAL A 466 29.20 14.54 10.67
N ARG A 467 29.20 15.88 10.69
CA ARG A 467 28.13 16.68 10.08
C ARG A 467 28.00 16.42 8.58
N ASN A 468 29.11 16.42 7.85
CA ASN A 468 29.13 16.08 6.44
C ASN A 468 28.57 14.66 6.19
N ALA A 469 28.95 13.66 7.00
CA ALA A 469 28.40 12.32 6.92
C ALA A 469 26.87 12.29 7.16
N MET A 470 26.39 13.01 8.19
CA MET A 470 24.96 13.07 8.52
C MET A 470 24.11 13.70 7.42
N ASP A 471 24.63 14.70 6.71
CA ASP A 471 23.93 15.31 5.57
C ASP A 471 23.68 14.30 4.43
N LYS A 472 24.53 13.26 4.31
CA LYS A 472 24.39 12.18 3.32
C LYS A 472 23.26 11.20 3.60
N ILE A 473 22.66 11.19 4.80
CA ILE A 473 21.52 10.31 5.11
C ILE A 473 20.35 10.54 4.14
N ARG A 474 20.15 11.79 3.69
CA ARG A 474 19.06 12.13 2.75
C ARG A 474 19.19 11.43 1.40
N GLU A 475 20.41 11.07 1.02
CA GLU A 475 20.70 10.37 -0.25
C GLU A 475 20.32 8.89 -0.18
N LEU A 476 20.14 8.32 1.02
CA LEU A 476 19.74 6.92 1.22
C LEU A 476 18.23 6.69 1.05
N LYS A 477 17.43 7.75 0.86
CA LYS A 477 15.98 7.62 0.68
C LYS A 477 15.68 6.86 -0.61
N GLY A 478 14.92 5.76 -0.48
CA GLY A 478 14.57 4.87 -1.59
C GLY A 478 15.64 3.84 -1.95
N CYS A 479 16.80 3.84 -1.27
CA CYS A 479 17.79 2.78 -1.41
C CYS A 479 17.28 1.45 -0.83
N GLU A 480 17.79 0.35 -1.38
CA GLU A 480 17.43 -0.99 -0.96
C GLU A 480 18.37 -1.47 0.15
N MET A 481 17.80 -2.12 1.16
CA MET A 481 18.55 -2.73 2.26
C MET A 481 18.06 -4.15 2.51
N HIS A 482 18.98 -5.04 2.89
CA HIS A 482 18.65 -6.34 3.45
C HIS A 482 19.40 -6.58 4.75
N VAL A 483 18.76 -7.28 5.69
CA VAL A 483 19.33 -7.69 6.98
C VAL A 483 19.09 -9.18 7.21
N THR A 484 20.04 -9.88 7.80
CA THR A 484 19.92 -11.33 8.02
C THR A 484 19.12 -11.73 9.25
N HIS A 485 18.63 -10.77 10.05
CA HIS A 485 18.03 -11.02 11.35
C HIS A 485 16.74 -10.24 11.54
N MET A 486 15.93 -10.67 12.51
CA MET A 486 14.73 -9.95 12.93
C MET A 486 15.11 -8.56 13.45
N LEU A 487 14.53 -7.52 12.86
CA LEU A 487 14.78 -6.13 13.25
C LEU A 487 14.14 -5.82 14.59
N THR A 488 14.83 -4.98 15.38
CA THR A 488 14.23 -4.40 16.59
C THR A 488 13.36 -3.19 16.23
N ASN A 489 12.44 -2.80 17.12
CA ASN A 489 11.61 -1.61 16.93
C ASN A 489 12.44 -0.33 16.69
N GLY A 490 13.60 -0.21 17.36
CA GLY A 490 14.52 0.90 17.17
C GLY A 490 15.13 0.92 15.77
N ASP A 491 15.52 -0.24 15.25
CA ASP A 491 16.03 -0.35 13.88
C ASP A 491 14.94 -0.02 12.84
N GLU A 492 13.76 -0.63 12.97
CA GLU A 492 12.65 -0.40 12.03
C GLU A 492 12.22 1.07 12.00
N SER A 493 12.11 1.69 13.18
CA SER A 493 11.77 3.10 13.32
C SER A 493 12.81 3.99 12.64
N GLY A 494 14.09 3.79 12.93
CA GLY A 494 15.19 4.58 12.36
C GLY A 494 15.29 4.43 10.84
N LEU A 495 15.28 3.19 10.33
CA LEU A 495 15.36 2.91 8.89
C LEU A 495 14.16 3.47 8.11
N ARG A 496 12.95 3.40 8.70
CA ARG A 496 11.73 3.98 8.12
C ARG A 496 11.79 5.51 8.06
N LYS A 497 12.32 6.19 9.09
CA LYS A 497 12.51 7.65 9.10
C LYS A 497 13.48 8.10 8.00
N ILE A 498 14.52 7.32 7.74
CA ILE A 498 15.48 7.57 6.64
C ILE A 498 14.81 7.32 5.27
N GLY A 499 13.85 6.41 5.20
CA GLY A 499 13.15 6.04 3.98
C GLY A 499 13.85 4.94 3.19
N LEU A 500 14.56 4.04 3.88
CA LEU A 500 15.16 2.85 3.27
C LEU A 500 14.10 1.77 2.99
N ASN A 501 14.22 1.08 1.86
CA ASN A 501 13.40 -0.07 1.50
C ASN A 501 14.04 -1.35 2.06
N VAL A 502 13.61 -1.77 3.25
CA VAL A 502 14.24 -2.86 4.00
C VAL A 502 13.53 -4.19 3.77
N THR A 503 14.29 -5.27 3.56
CA THR A 503 13.83 -6.66 3.68
C THR A 503 14.67 -7.41 4.72
N THR A 504 14.16 -8.53 5.25
CA THR A 504 14.86 -9.33 6.27
C THR A 504 14.70 -10.84 6.04
N ASP A 505 15.74 -11.62 6.34
CA ASP A 505 15.64 -13.10 6.47
C ASP A 505 14.83 -13.52 7.73
N ALA A 506 14.51 -12.58 8.62
CA ALA A 506 13.69 -12.76 9.82
C ALA A 506 14.23 -13.82 10.81
N ILE A 507 15.53 -14.10 10.79
CA ILE A 507 16.16 -15.04 11.72
C ILE A 507 16.16 -14.44 13.14
N PRO A 508 15.58 -15.13 14.15
CA PRO A 508 15.60 -14.66 15.53
C PRO A 508 17.03 -14.59 16.10
N THR A 509 17.30 -13.57 16.91
CA THR A 509 18.60 -13.36 17.57
C THR A 509 18.64 -13.85 19.01
N ILE A 510 17.65 -14.64 19.45
CA ILE A 510 17.55 -15.17 20.81
C ILE A 510 18.13 -16.59 20.84
N LYS A 511 19.05 -16.86 21.79
CA LYS A 511 19.77 -18.15 21.93
C LYS A 511 18.86 -19.39 21.98
N TYR A 512 17.65 -19.30 22.53
CA TYR A 512 16.71 -20.43 22.62
C TYR A 512 15.97 -20.74 21.31
N ALA A 513 15.92 -19.82 20.36
CA ALA A 513 15.24 -20.02 19.07
C ALA A 513 16.13 -20.67 18.00
N LEU A 514 17.45 -20.77 18.26
CA LEU A 514 18.43 -21.35 17.34
C LEU A 514 18.82 -22.79 17.70
N SER A 515 18.15 -23.38 18.70
CA SER A 515 18.42 -24.72 19.25
C SER A 515 17.21 -25.66 19.18
N GLY A 516 16.26 -25.39 18.27
CA GLY A 516 15.08 -26.21 18.01
C GLY A 516 15.16 -26.91 16.66
#